data_AF-A0A921RCV8-F1
#
_entry.id   AF-A0A921RCV8-F1
#
_cell.length_a   1.000
_cell.length_b   1.000
_cell.length_c   1.000
_cell.angle_alpha   90.00
_cell.angle_beta   90.00
_cell.angle_gamma   90.00
#
_symmetry.space_group_name_H-M   'P 1'
#
loop_
_entity.id
_entity.type
_entity.pdbx_description
1 polymer ?
#
loop_
_entity_poly.entity_id
_entity_poly.type
_entity_poly.pdbx_seq_one_letter_code
_entity_poly.pdbx_strand_id
1 'polypeptide(L)'
;MGSPSYKLAAAITVPSTGEFLVVRHPRPPSPPDEEEDYRRFVDSDLYDLPSAPLAPLAGTLRSEVAIGGADSVAGRLDLSRLDVSAALDQIFDQFGLPDGMRGEWRLLKYVEEAEFGPDAGINTVYIIGSLESKLDAPQESCKWMSKESALRLLSEAKPGNDRIGQYAYIGLLNSELSSNHTTSPALPSQEYPPGITLVPMKSRTLAPFRTTNLVVVRSTNGAGGSTCSEFFASGDALLIDPGCSSQVHAELADLVNSLPKSLLVLVTHHHHDHIEGLSVVQRCNPDAVLLTHQSTMDRIGKGNWQIDYTSVTGGEKICIGNQELQVVFAPGHTDGHMGLLHVNSNTLVVGDHCVGHGSATLDSRNGGNMKDYFETTYKFMDLSPHVLIPMHGRINLWPKYMLCGYLRNRRAREASILQSIENGAQTLFDIVSKTYSDVDRKFWIPASFNVRLHVDHLNSLHKLPKDFSLENFKESCGVHFIFRWAVAYVHSRSSPAILAASALAGGLAIACALRRN
;
A
#
# COMPACT_ATOMS: atom_id res chain seq x y z
N MET A 1 0.31 6.62 18.93
CA MET A 1 0.97 5.65 18.03
C MET A 1 1.77 4.71 18.92
N GLY A 2 1.90 3.44 18.54
CA GLY A 2 2.83 2.54 19.24
C GLY A 2 4.26 3.06 19.12
N SER A 3 5.14 2.65 20.03
CA SER A 3 6.57 2.89 19.86
C SER A 3 7.07 2.22 18.57
N PRO A 4 8.02 2.82 17.84
CA PRO A 4 8.59 2.19 16.66
C PRO A 4 9.17 0.83 17.04
N SER A 5 9.00 -0.13 16.14
CA SER A 5 9.64 -1.43 16.29
C SER A 5 11.03 -1.38 15.68
N TYR A 6 11.94 -2.22 16.17
CA TYR A 6 13.29 -2.30 15.65
C TYR A 6 13.52 -3.65 14.97
N LYS A 7 14.40 -3.64 13.98
CA LYS A 7 14.85 -4.85 13.28
C LYS A 7 16.36 -4.81 13.10
N LEU A 8 16.99 -5.97 13.24
CA LEU A 8 18.40 -6.18 12.90
C LEU A 8 18.48 -6.86 11.54
N ALA A 9 19.26 -6.31 10.62
CA ALA A 9 19.57 -6.95 9.33
C ALA A 9 21.09 -7.13 9.22
N ALA A 10 21.53 -8.34 8.87
CA ALA A 10 22.94 -8.70 8.85
C ALA A 10 23.46 -8.91 7.43
N ALA A 11 24.45 -8.10 7.05
CA ALA A 11 25.26 -8.32 5.86
C ALA A 11 26.40 -9.28 6.19
N ILE A 12 26.28 -10.53 5.78
CA ILE A 12 27.31 -11.56 5.99
C ILE A 12 28.09 -11.72 4.69
N THR A 13 29.38 -11.43 4.73
CA THR A 13 30.23 -11.32 3.52
C THR A 13 31.38 -12.33 3.54
N VAL A 14 31.87 -12.72 2.36
CA VAL A 14 33.11 -13.50 2.20
C VAL A 14 34.08 -12.67 1.37
N PRO A 15 35.04 -11.94 2.01
CA PRO A 15 35.90 -11.00 1.31
C PRO A 15 36.74 -11.63 0.19
N SER A 16 37.13 -12.90 0.35
CA SER A 16 37.91 -13.64 -0.65
C SER A 16 37.16 -13.86 -1.97
N THR A 17 35.82 -13.85 -1.96
CA THR A 17 35.00 -14.01 -3.17
C THR A 17 34.17 -12.79 -3.54
N GLY A 18 34.07 -11.80 -2.63
CA GLY A 18 33.27 -10.58 -2.84
C GLY A 18 31.76 -10.83 -2.79
N GLU A 19 31.33 -11.96 -2.24
CA GLU A 19 29.92 -12.34 -2.15
C GLU A 19 29.34 -12.07 -0.75
N PHE A 20 28.03 -11.99 -0.69
CA PHE A 20 27.26 -11.87 0.54
C PHE A 20 26.12 -12.89 0.58
N LEU A 21 25.71 -13.26 1.79
CA LEU A 21 24.63 -14.20 2.02
C LEU A 21 23.28 -13.49 1.89
N VAL A 22 22.38 -14.08 1.13
CA VAL A 22 20.96 -13.72 1.10
C VAL A 22 20.11 -14.93 1.46
N VAL A 23 19.01 -14.67 2.14
CA VAL A 23 18.03 -15.69 2.53
C VAL A 23 16.73 -15.48 1.76
N ARG A 24 16.12 -16.58 1.33
CA ARG A 24 14.82 -16.57 0.70
C ARG A 24 13.76 -16.27 1.74
N HIS A 25 13.04 -15.18 1.56
CA HIS A 25 11.88 -14.86 2.38
C HIS A 25 10.79 -15.90 2.16
N PRO A 26 10.16 -16.41 3.24
CA PRO A 26 9.06 -17.33 3.12
C PRO A 26 7.89 -16.61 2.43
N ARG A 27 7.31 -17.28 1.43
CA ARG A 27 6.07 -16.82 0.82
C ARG A 27 4.96 -16.83 1.87
N PRO A 28 4.04 -15.85 1.85
CA PRO A 28 2.84 -15.93 2.66
C PRO A 28 2.10 -17.25 2.39
N PRO A 29 1.53 -17.90 3.42
CA PRO A 29 0.84 -19.17 3.23
C PRO A 29 -0.36 -18.99 2.30
N SER A 30 -0.50 -19.90 1.34
CA SER A 30 -1.74 -20.04 0.58
C SER A 30 -2.87 -20.42 1.53
N PRO A 31 -4.09 -19.87 1.37
CA PRO A 31 -5.24 -20.33 2.13
C PRO A 31 -5.58 -21.79 1.76
N PRO A 32 -6.25 -22.54 2.65
CA PRO A 32 -6.62 -23.94 2.38
C PRO A 32 -7.50 -24.11 1.12
N ASP A 33 -8.40 -23.16 0.88
CA ASP A 33 -9.36 -23.19 -0.22
C ASP A 33 -8.95 -22.24 -1.36
N GLU A 34 -7.66 -22.26 -1.75
CA GLU A 34 -7.20 -21.46 -2.89
C GLU A 34 -7.83 -21.98 -4.19
N GLU A 35 -8.69 -21.16 -4.80
CA GLU A 35 -9.33 -21.43 -6.08
C GLU A 35 -8.29 -21.74 -7.17
N GLU A 36 -8.60 -22.67 -8.06
CA GLU A 36 -7.67 -23.11 -9.12
C GLU A 36 -7.19 -21.95 -10.00
N ASP A 37 -8.07 -20.99 -10.29
CA ASP A 37 -7.77 -19.79 -11.06
C ASP A 37 -6.63 -18.95 -10.47
N TYR A 38 -6.40 -19.01 -9.15
CA TYR A 38 -5.33 -18.29 -8.48
C TYR A 38 -3.99 -19.05 -8.49
N ARG A 39 -4.05 -20.39 -8.59
CA ARG A 39 -2.85 -21.25 -8.52
C ARG A 39 -1.90 -21.07 -9.71
N ARG A 40 -2.43 -20.59 -10.85
CA ARG A 40 -1.61 -20.26 -12.04
C ARG A 40 -0.70 -19.06 -11.82
N PHE A 41 -0.99 -18.21 -10.84
CA PHE A 41 -0.14 -17.07 -10.48
C PHE A 41 0.81 -17.48 -9.37
N VAL A 42 2.06 -17.00 -9.43
CA VAL A 42 3.09 -17.29 -8.42
C VAL A 42 3.93 -16.03 -8.21
N ASP A 43 4.08 -15.61 -6.95
CA ASP A 43 5.05 -14.58 -6.61
C ASP A 43 6.47 -15.14 -6.76
N SER A 44 7.34 -14.43 -7.47
CA SER A 44 8.74 -14.79 -7.59
C SER A 44 9.43 -14.88 -6.23
N ASP A 45 10.46 -15.70 -6.12
CA ASP A 45 11.26 -15.79 -4.90
C ASP A 45 11.89 -14.44 -4.56
N LEU A 46 11.85 -14.08 -3.28
CA LEU A 46 12.44 -12.85 -2.75
C LEU A 46 13.62 -13.23 -1.88
N TYR A 47 14.81 -12.80 -2.27
CA TYR A 47 16.04 -12.97 -1.49
C TYR A 47 16.42 -11.63 -0.87
N ASP A 48 16.70 -11.64 0.43
CA ASP A 48 17.07 -10.42 1.16
C ASP A 48 18.20 -10.72 2.16
N LEU A 49 18.71 -9.70 2.84
CA LEU A 49 19.59 -9.92 3.98
C LEU A 49 18.83 -10.65 5.10
N PRO A 50 19.49 -11.62 5.77
CA PRO A 50 18.90 -12.23 6.94
C PRO A 50 18.61 -11.15 7.99
N SER A 51 17.42 -11.23 8.58
CA SER A 51 16.95 -10.23 9.54
C SER A 51 16.08 -10.84 10.63
N ALA A 52 16.06 -10.20 11.79
CA ALA A 52 15.25 -10.61 12.94
C ALA A 52 14.71 -9.40 13.71
N PRO A 53 13.56 -9.51 14.38
CA PRO A 53 13.08 -8.49 15.30
C PRO A 53 14.15 -8.15 16.34
N LEU A 54 14.33 -6.85 16.62
CA LEU A 54 15.31 -6.37 17.59
C LEU A 54 14.56 -5.82 18.80
N ALA A 55 14.46 -6.61 19.85
CA ALA A 55 13.67 -6.28 21.03
C ALA A 55 14.42 -5.34 21.99
N PRO A 56 13.72 -4.42 22.68
CA PRO A 56 14.31 -3.69 23.79
C PRO A 56 14.62 -4.62 24.98
N LEU A 57 15.77 -4.39 25.63
CA LEU A 57 16.15 -5.05 26.87
C LEU A 57 15.44 -4.43 28.08
N ALA A 58 15.13 -5.27 29.07
CA ALA A 58 14.47 -4.83 30.29
C ALA A 58 15.44 -4.20 31.30
N GLY A 59 15.04 -3.08 31.91
CA GLY A 59 15.70 -2.51 33.08
C GLY A 59 17.13 -2.03 32.82
N THR A 60 18.11 -2.59 33.55
CA THR A 60 19.53 -2.22 33.49
C THR A 60 20.36 -3.15 32.60
N LEU A 61 19.73 -4.14 31.95
CA LEU A 61 20.42 -5.09 31.08
C LEU A 61 21.02 -4.34 29.88
N ARG A 62 22.19 -4.82 29.45
CA ARG A 62 22.90 -4.32 28.27
C ARG A 62 23.22 -5.49 27.35
N SER A 63 23.22 -5.22 26.04
CA SER A 63 23.66 -6.19 25.04
C SER A 63 25.07 -6.68 25.36
N GLU A 64 25.26 -8.00 25.38
CA GLU A 64 26.58 -8.62 25.53
C GLU A 64 27.41 -8.54 24.24
N VAL A 65 26.75 -8.44 23.09
CA VAL A 65 27.41 -8.34 21.79
C VAL A 65 27.84 -6.89 21.56
N ALA A 66 29.15 -6.69 21.42
CA ALA A 66 29.72 -5.42 21.01
C ALA A 66 29.61 -5.24 19.49
N ILE A 67 28.98 -4.14 19.06
CA ILE A 67 28.93 -3.73 17.66
C ILE A 67 29.92 -2.59 17.46
N GLY A 68 30.97 -2.84 16.69
CA GLY A 68 31.96 -1.81 16.35
C GLY A 68 31.30 -0.65 15.61
N GLY A 69 31.60 0.59 16.01
CA GLY A 69 31.02 1.79 15.39
C GLY A 69 29.61 2.17 15.89
N ALA A 70 29.06 1.48 16.89
CA ALA A 70 27.77 1.83 17.50
C ALA A 70 27.68 3.29 18.01
N ASP A 71 28.81 3.88 18.42
CA ASP A 71 28.88 5.26 18.90
C ASP A 71 28.40 6.29 17.86
N SER A 72 28.50 5.97 16.55
CA SER A 72 28.08 6.89 15.49
C SER A 72 26.57 7.15 15.47
N VAL A 73 25.78 6.31 16.14
CA VAL A 73 24.32 6.45 16.23
C VAL A 73 23.82 6.70 17.66
N ALA A 74 24.71 6.87 18.65
CA ALA A 74 24.34 6.98 20.07
C ALA A 74 23.35 8.12 20.39
N GLY A 75 23.31 9.18 19.57
CA GLY A 75 22.33 10.27 19.70
C GLY A 75 20.93 9.97 19.16
N ARG A 76 20.78 8.91 18.35
CA ARG A 76 19.51 8.48 17.74
C ARG A 76 19.04 7.13 18.26
N LEU A 77 19.97 6.24 18.60
CA LEU A 77 19.71 4.89 19.08
C LEU A 77 20.78 4.42 20.06
N ASP A 78 20.37 4.00 21.25
CA ASP A 78 21.24 3.30 22.22
C ASP A 78 21.16 1.79 21.95
N LEU A 79 22.03 1.29 21.05
CA LEU A 79 22.09 -0.14 20.70
C LEU A 79 22.34 -1.05 21.89
N SER A 80 23.00 -0.56 22.94
CA SER A 80 23.25 -1.36 24.13
C SER A 80 21.98 -1.68 24.92
N ARG A 81 20.85 -1.00 24.64
CA ARG A 81 19.52 -1.30 25.23
C ARG A 81 18.69 -2.24 24.37
N LEU A 82 19.24 -2.81 23.31
CA LEU A 82 18.54 -3.74 22.44
C LEU A 82 19.17 -5.13 22.53
N ASP A 83 18.35 -6.17 22.42
CA ASP A 83 18.80 -7.56 22.51
C ASP A 83 19.40 -8.02 21.18
N VAL A 84 20.62 -7.56 20.91
CA VAL A 84 21.36 -7.89 19.68
C VAL A 84 21.72 -9.38 19.64
N SER A 85 21.99 -10.00 20.79
CA SER A 85 22.33 -11.42 20.87
C SER A 85 21.17 -12.28 20.37
N ALA A 86 19.98 -12.10 20.95
CA ALA A 86 18.81 -12.91 20.56
C ALA A 86 18.40 -12.68 19.09
N ALA A 87 18.63 -11.48 18.56
CA ALA A 87 18.38 -11.19 17.14
C ALA A 87 19.41 -11.88 16.22
N LEU A 88 20.68 -11.93 16.61
CA LEU A 88 21.73 -12.65 15.88
C LEU A 88 21.49 -14.17 15.91
N ASP A 89 21.11 -14.72 17.06
CA ASP A 89 20.81 -16.15 17.19
C ASP A 89 19.66 -16.55 16.25
N GLN A 90 18.58 -15.77 16.22
CA GLN A 90 17.48 -15.95 15.25
C GLN A 90 17.91 -15.80 13.78
N ILE A 91 18.92 -14.96 13.51
CA ILE A 91 19.48 -14.82 12.16
C ILE A 91 20.25 -16.10 11.80
N PHE A 92 21.08 -16.63 12.69
CA PHE A 92 21.86 -17.84 12.44
C PHE A 92 20.98 -19.08 12.27
N ASP A 93 19.88 -19.17 13.02
CA ASP A 93 18.89 -20.23 12.89
C ASP A 93 18.29 -20.31 11.47
N GLN A 94 18.13 -19.17 10.78
CA GLN A 94 17.51 -19.12 9.44
C GLN A 94 18.30 -19.88 8.37
N PHE A 95 19.59 -20.13 8.57
CA PHE A 95 20.45 -20.79 7.59
C PHE A 95 21.26 -21.95 8.16
N GLY A 96 20.88 -22.44 9.35
CA GLY A 96 21.31 -23.72 9.90
C GLY A 96 22.75 -23.76 10.40
N LEU A 97 23.28 -22.64 10.89
CA LEU A 97 24.62 -22.62 11.47
C LEU A 97 24.64 -23.03 12.95
N PRO A 98 25.72 -23.71 13.39
CA PRO A 98 25.89 -24.00 14.82
C PRO A 98 26.11 -22.72 15.63
N ASP A 99 25.63 -22.76 16.88
CA ASP A 99 25.90 -21.74 17.90
C ASP A 99 27.39 -21.37 17.92
N GLY A 100 27.71 -20.10 17.71
CA GLY A 100 29.07 -19.60 17.96
C GLY A 100 29.80 -18.96 16.79
N MET A 101 29.13 -18.58 15.70
CA MET A 101 29.72 -17.63 14.74
C MET A 101 29.75 -16.21 15.34
N ARG A 102 30.58 -16.01 16.36
CA ARG A 102 30.85 -14.71 16.99
C ARG A 102 31.88 -13.97 16.15
N GLY A 103 31.44 -13.47 15.00
CA GLY A 103 32.24 -12.55 14.19
C GLY A 103 32.35 -11.18 14.85
N GLU A 104 33.40 -10.43 14.50
CA GLU A 104 33.46 -9.00 14.79
C GLU A 104 32.38 -8.29 13.95
N TRP A 105 31.28 -7.93 14.60
CA TRP A 105 30.18 -7.20 13.96
C TRP A 105 30.45 -5.71 14.01
N ARG A 106 30.21 -5.04 12.88
CA ARG A 106 30.29 -3.58 12.79
C ARG A 106 28.97 -3.00 12.34
N LEU A 107 28.64 -1.82 12.85
CA LEU A 107 27.51 -1.06 12.37
C LEU A 107 27.78 -0.63 10.93
N LEU A 108 26.88 -1.01 10.03
CA LEU A 108 26.90 -0.56 8.65
C LEU A 108 26.12 0.73 8.50
N LYS A 109 24.88 0.77 9.03
CA LYS A 109 24.04 1.96 9.10
C LYS A 109 22.80 1.75 9.97
N TYR A 110 22.14 2.84 10.28
CA TYR A 110 20.84 2.87 10.93
C TYR A 110 19.86 3.66 10.07
N VAL A 111 18.71 3.05 9.76
CA VAL A 111 17.68 3.64 8.90
C VAL A 111 16.38 3.74 9.70
N GLU A 112 15.89 4.97 9.85
CA GLU A 112 14.54 5.25 10.32
C GLU A 112 13.62 5.22 9.11
N GLU A 113 12.57 4.43 9.22
CA GLU A 113 11.60 4.30 8.13
C GLU A 113 10.58 5.43 8.17
N ALA A 114 10.18 5.90 7.00
CA ALA A 114 9.11 6.88 6.88
C ALA A 114 7.77 6.32 7.40
N GLU A 115 6.96 7.17 8.03
CA GLU A 115 5.67 6.74 8.61
C GLU A 115 4.58 6.61 7.54
N PHE A 116 4.50 5.44 6.92
CA PHE A 116 3.47 5.13 5.91
C PHE A 116 2.07 4.91 6.50
N GLY A 117 1.97 4.57 7.79
CA GLY A 117 0.72 4.27 8.50
C GLY A 117 0.01 2.99 8.02
N PRO A 118 -1.02 2.52 8.74
CA PRO A 118 -1.44 3.00 10.06
C PRO A 118 -0.51 2.54 11.19
N ASP A 119 0.33 1.52 10.92
CA ASP A 119 1.32 1.00 11.85
C ASP A 119 2.50 1.99 12.00
N ALA A 120 3.21 1.89 13.13
CA ALA A 120 4.43 2.66 13.34
C ALA A 120 5.54 2.24 12.35
N GLY A 121 6.52 3.11 12.15
CA GLY A 121 7.74 2.81 11.39
C GLY A 121 8.52 1.63 11.99
N ILE A 122 9.28 0.94 11.14
CA ILE A 122 10.24 -0.10 11.52
C ILE A 122 11.64 0.46 11.33
N ASN A 123 12.32 0.74 12.43
CA ASN A 123 13.68 1.25 12.39
C ASN A 123 14.63 0.05 12.23
N THR A 124 15.52 0.12 11.23
CA THR A 124 16.38 -1.01 10.88
C THR A 124 17.85 -0.68 11.19
N VAL A 125 18.47 -1.54 12.00
CA VAL A 125 19.90 -1.55 12.28
C VAL A 125 20.56 -2.53 11.32
N TYR A 126 21.45 -2.03 10.48
CA TYR A 126 22.23 -2.85 9.57
C TYR A 126 23.61 -3.08 10.17
N ILE A 127 24.00 -4.33 10.30
CA ILE A 127 25.34 -4.73 10.73
C ILE A 127 26.03 -5.50 9.61
N ILE A 128 27.35 -5.50 9.62
CA ILE A 128 28.17 -6.25 8.66
C ILE A 128 29.18 -7.11 9.41
N GLY A 129 29.32 -8.35 8.94
CA GLY A 129 30.28 -9.33 9.39
C GLY A 129 30.95 -10.02 8.20
N SER A 130 32.16 -10.53 8.40
CA SER A 130 32.95 -11.19 7.37
C SER A 130 33.36 -12.59 7.82
N LEU A 131 33.30 -13.53 6.89
CA LEU A 131 33.71 -14.92 7.08
C LEU A 131 34.96 -15.22 6.25
N GLU A 132 35.81 -16.10 6.76
CA GLU A 132 37.03 -16.52 6.06
C GLU A 132 36.73 -17.34 4.79
N SER A 133 35.64 -18.13 4.83
CA SER A 133 35.19 -18.96 3.73
C SER A 133 33.67 -19.08 3.71
N LYS A 134 33.13 -19.51 2.56
CA LYS A 134 31.70 -19.81 2.43
C LYS A 134 31.33 -20.99 3.30
N LEU A 135 30.18 -20.87 3.93
CA LEU A 135 29.53 -21.97 4.62
C LEU A 135 28.70 -22.78 3.63
N ASP A 136 28.55 -24.07 3.93
CA ASP A 136 27.59 -24.97 3.29
C ASP A 136 26.17 -24.55 3.70
N ALA A 137 25.69 -23.44 3.14
CA ALA A 137 24.34 -22.94 3.36
C ALA A 137 23.33 -23.89 2.67
N PRO A 138 22.15 -24.15 3.26
CA PRO A 138 21.11 -24.94 2.62
C PRO A 138 20.73 -24.29 1.28
N GLN A 139 21.06 -24.94 0.16
CA GLN A 139 21.00 -24.35 -1.17
C GLN A 139 19.58 -23.91 -1.60
N GLU A 140 18.53 -24.46 -0.98
CA GLU A 140 17.15 -24.11 -1.32
C GLU A 140 16.63 -22.85 -0.61
N SER A 141 17.15 -22.49 0.57
CA SER A 141 16.67 -21.34 1.36
C SER A 141 17.67 -20.18 1.41
N CYS A 142 18.92 -20.40 1.04
CA CYS A 142 19.98 -19.40 1.14
C CYS A 142 20.89 -19.45 -0.09
N LYS A 143 21.41 -18.28 -0.49
CA LYS A 143 22.33 -18.15 -1.63
C LYS A 143 23.48 -17.22 -1.27
N TRP A 144 24.68 -17.59 -1.68
CA TRP A 144 25.80 -16.65 -1.79
C TRP A 144 25.66 -15.91 -3.11
N MET A 145 25.67 -14.58 -3.07
CA MET A 145 25.42 -13.73 -4.22
C MET A 145 26.50 -12.66 -4.33
N SER A 146 26.98 -12.41 -5.55
CA SER A 146 27.86 -11.26 -5.81
C SER A 146 27.04 -9.98 -5.87
N LYS A 147 27.65 -8.84 -5.52
CA LYS A 147 27.02 -7.52 -5.68
C LYS A 147 26.52 -7.30 -7.11
N GLU A 148 27.33 -7.65 -8.11
CA GLU A 148 26.99 -7.52 -9.53
C GLU A 148 25.74 -8.32 -9.92
N SER A 149 25.61 -9.54 -9.40
CA SER A 149 24.43 -10.39 -9.65
C SER A 149 23.18 -9.78 -9.04
N ALA A 150 23.28 -9.27 -7.80
CA ALA A 150 22.16 -8.61 -7.13
C ALA A 150 21.75 -7.31 -7.86
N LEU A 151 22.72 -6.51 -8.28
CA LEU A 151 22.49 -5.27 -9.06
C LEU A 151 21.82 -5.57 -10.41
N ARG A 152 22.18 -6.67 -11.07
CA ARG A 152 21.51 -7.12 -12.30
C ARG A 152 20.05 -7.50 -12.05
N LEU A 153 19.75 -8.24 -10.98
CA LEU A 153 18.37 -8.60 -10.63
C LEU A 153 17.51 -7.37 -10.30
N LEU A 154 18.11 -6.34 -9.72
CA LEU A 154 17.44 -5.06 -9.43
C LEU A 154 17.18 -4.21 -10.68
N SER A 155 18.08 -4.23 -11.67
CA SER A 155 18.01 -3.40 -12.89
C SER A 155 17.29 -4.05 -14.07
N GLU A 156 17.30 -5.38 -14.13
CA GLU A 156 16.63 -6.19 -15.17
C GLU A 156 15.47 -7.00 -14.57
N ALA A 157 14.60 -6.33 -13.80
CA ALA A 157 13.46 -7.00 -13.18
C ALA A 157 12.50 -7.51 -14.26
N LYS A 158 12.35 -8.83 -14.36
CA LYS A 158 11.44 -9.50 -15.29
C LYS A 158 10.48 -10.41 -14.52
N PRO A 159 9.21 -10.52 -14.93
CA PRO A 159 8.27 -11.47 -14.35
C PRO A 159 8.88 -12.88 -14.23
N GLY A 160 8.77 -13.48 -13.04
CA GLY A 160 9.25 -14.83 -12.75
C GLY A 160 10.72 -14.95 -12.33
N ASN A 161 11.54 -13.89 -12.45
CA ASN A 161 12.91 -13.91 -11.95
C ASN A 161 12.97 -13.76 -10.42
N ASP A 162 14.02 -14.30 -9.81
CA ASP A 162 14.39 -14.03 -8.42
C ASP A 162 14.47 -12.51 -8.17
N ARG A 163 14.01 -12.10 -6.99
CA ARG A 163 13.94 -10.71 -6.55
C ARG A 163 14.94 -10.44 -5.45
N ILE A 164 15.44 -9.22 -5.38
CA ILE A 164 16.26 -8.72 -4.28
C ILE A 164 15.43 -7.82 -3.40
N GLY A 165 15.43 -8.09 -2.10
CA GLY A 165 14.64 -7.38 -1.10
C GLY A 165 15.21 -6.04 -0.66
N GLN A 166 14.42 -5.36 0.17
CA GLN A 166 14.69 -4.01 0.61
C GLN A 166 15.93 -3.94 1.52
N TYR A 167 16.21 -4.95 2.35
CA TYR A 167 17.33 -4.88 3.27
C TYR A 167 18.67 -5.01 2.54
N ALA A 168 18.75 -5.83 1.49
CA ALA A 168 19.91 -5.97 0.62
C ALA A 168 20.12 -4.69 -0.18
N TYR A 169 19.04 -4.16 -0.78
CA TYR A 169 19.12 -2.89 -1.51
C TYR A 169 19.56 -1.75 -0.59
N ILE A 170 18.72 -1.41 0.40
CA ILE A 170 18.96 -0.30 1.31
C ILE A 170 20.25 -0.51 2.05
N GLY A 171 20.54 -1.74 2.51
CA GLY A 171 21.68 -2.14 3.33
C GLY A 171 23.04 -2.09 2.64
N LEU A 172 23.17 -2.71 1.47
CA LEU A 172 24.48 -2.95 0.85
C LEU A 172 24.65 -2.39 -0.56
N LEU A 173 23.56 -2.22 -1.31
CA LEU A 173 23.63 -2.02 -2.76
C LEU A 173 23.29 -0.59 -3.19
N ASN A 174 22.50 0.14 -2.41
CA ASN A 174 22.00 1.47 -2.80
C ASN A 174 23.12 2.49 -3.05
N SER A 175 24.20 2.45 -2.28
CA SER A 175 25.37 3.32 -2.47
C SER A 175 26.09 3.10 -3.80
N GLU A 176 25.91 1.94 -4.43
CA GLU A 176 26.50 1.58 -5.72
C GLU A 176 25.60 2.03 -6.90
N LEU A 177 24.31 2.30 -6.64
CA LEU A 177 23.30 2.64 -7.65
C LEU A 177 22.93 4.13 -7.64
N SER A 178 23.03 4.81 -6.50
CA SER A 178 22.62 6.22 -6.39
C SER A 178 23.73 7.19 -6.78
N SER A 179 23.41 8.12 -7.69
CA SER A 179 23.89 9.50 -7.60
C SER A 179 23.16 10.19 -6.44
N ASN A 180 23.86 11.02 -5.64
CA ASN A 180 23.33 11.69 -4.44
C ASN A 180 22.07 12.54 -4.72
N HIS A 181 20.87 11.93 -4.69
CA HIS A 181 19.60 12.62 -4.90
C HIS A 181 18.65 12.36 -3.74
N THR A 182 19.08 12.79 -2.55
CA THR A 182 18.18 12.92 -1.41
C THR A 182 17.09 13.93 -1.74
N THR A 183 15.82 13.54 -1.60
CA THR A 183 14.72 14.48 -1.35
C THR A 183 15.10 15.39 -0.20
N SER A 184 14.64 16.65 -0.22
CA SER A 184 14.95 17.63 0.84
C SER A 184 14.88 16.97 2.24
N PRO A 185 15.87 17.19 3.13
CA PRO A 185 15.94 16.52 4.44
C PRO A 185 14.72 16.75 5.35
N ALA A 186 13.79 17.64 4.95
CA ALA A 186 12.55 17.91 5.67
C ALA A 186 11.47 16.83 5.53
N LEU A 187 11.44 16.06 4.43
CA LEU A 187 10.41 15.02 4.21
C LEU A 187 11.01 13.63 4.39
N PRO A 188 10.54 12.86 5.39
CA PRO A 188 10.86 11.44 5.49
C PRO A 188 10.48 10.73 4.18
N SER A 189 11.42 9.98 3.62
CA SER A 189 11.21 9.27 2.37
C SER A 189 11.92 7.93 2.39
N GLN A 190 11.49 7.03 1.51
CA GLN A 190 12.13 5.75 1.30
C GLN A 190 12.23 5.45 -0.18
N GLU A 191 13.44 5.20 -0.65
CA GLU A 191 13.66 4.65 -1.99
C GLU A 191 13.70 3.13 -1.92
N TYR A 192 12.64 2.50 -2.41
CA TYR A 192 12.61 1.11 -2.81
C TYR A 192 11.22 0.82 -3.43
N PRO A 193 11.14 0.21 -4.62
CA PRO A 193 12.25 -0.34 -5.43
C PRO A 193 13.18 0.72 -6.05
N PRO A 194 14.35 0.34 -6.60
CA PRO A 194 15.33 1.29 -7.15
C PRO A 194 14.71 2.22 -8.19
N GLY A 195 15.05 3.51 -8.11
CA GLY A 195 14.51 4.55 -8.99
C GLY A 195 13.16 5.13 -8.55
N ILE A 196 12.52 4.54 -7.53
CA ILE A 196 11.23 4.97 -7.01
C ILE A 196 11.38 5.41 -5.55
N THR A 197 11.18 6.70 -5.30
CA THR A 197 11.15 7.27 -3.95
C THR A 197 9.71 7.50 -3.50
N LEU A 198 9.37 6.99 -2.32
CA LEU A 198 8.07 7.17 -1.69
C LEU A 198 8.16 8.19 -0.57
N VAL A 199 7.23 9.14 -0.57
CA VAL A 199 7.11 10.17 0.47
C VAL A 199 5.70 10.10 1.05
N PRO A 200 5.50 9.59 2.28
CA PRO A 200 4.19 9.56 2.90
C PRO A 200 3.76 10.98 3.30
N MET A 201 2.98 11.63 2.44
CA MET A 201 2.52 13.00 2.64
C MET A 201 1.30 13.02 3.53
N LYS A 202 1.33 13.81 4.61
CA LYS A 202 0.15 14.01 5.47
C LYS A 202 -1.02 14.52 4.64
N SER A 203 -2.14 13.80 4.61
CA SER A 203 -3.26 14.06 3.71
C SER A 203 -4.62 13.93 4.44
N ARG A 204 -5.70 14.29 3.75
CA ARG A 204 -7.09 14.14 4.23
C ARG A 204 -7.68 12.79 3.81
N THR A 205 -6.96 11.72 4.08
CA THR A 205 -7.39 10.35 3.78
C THR A 205 -8.30 9.76 4.86
N LEU A 206 -8.89 8.60 4.57
CA LEU A 206 -9.74 7.86 5.51
C LEU A 206 -8.91 7.11 6.55
N ALA A 207 -9.45 7.02 7.77
CA ALA A 207 -8.89 6.17 8.82
C ALA A 207 -8.82 4.70 8.34
N PRO A 208 -7.77 3.95 8.72
CA PRO A 208 -6.78 4.28 9.76
C PRO A 208 -5.56 5.07 9.26
N PHE A 209 -5.49 5.40 7.96
CA PHE A 209 -4.37 6.11 7.38
C PHE A 209 -4.36 7.60 7.76
N ARG A 210 -3.19 8.22 7.64
CA ARG A 210 -2.96 9.65 7.89
C ARG A 210 -2.19 10.32 6.76
N THR A 211 -1.78 9.52 5.79
CA THR A 211 -0.85 9.89 4.74
C THR A 211 -1.31 9.28 3.41
N THR A 212 -0.98 9.97 2.33
CA THR A 212 -1.02 9.46 0.96
C THR A 212 0.41 9.43 0.46
N ASN A 213 0.81 8.34 -0.19
CA ASN A 213 2.15 8.18 -0.72
C ASN A 213 2.32 9.02 -1.98
N LEU A 214 3.10 10.10 -1.90
CA LEU A 214 3.63 10.74 -3.10
C LEU A 214 4.75 9.87 -3.66
N VAL A 215 4.61 9.47 -4.92
CA VAL A 215 5.66 8.72 -5.63
C VAL A 215 6.49 9.67 -6.46
N VAL A 216 7.81 9.59 -6.33
CA VAL A 216 8.77 10.43 -7.04
C VAL A 216 9.70 9.52 -7.85
N VAL A 217 9.74 9.72 -9.16
CA VAL A 217 10.70 9.08 -10.06
C VAL A 217 11.58 10.17 -10.66
N ARG A 218 12.89 10.00 -10.64
CA ARG A 218 13.87 10.99 -11.13
C ARG A 218 14.83 10.33 -12.09
N SER A 219 15.25 11.04 -13.14
CA SER A 219 16.34 10.61 -14.01
C SER A 219 17.60 10.32 -13.19
N THR A 220 18.24 9.17 -13.44
CA THR A 220 19.48 8.77 -12.76
C THR A 220 20.73 9.36 -13.41
N ASN A 221 20.62 9.92 -14.62
CA ASN A 221 21.73 10.50 -15.36
C ASN A 221 21.56 12.02 -15.48
N GLY A 222 22.50 12.79 -14.93
CA GLY A 222 22.54 14.25 -15.04
C GLY A 222 22.82 14.79 -16.45
N ALA A 223 22.98 13.92 -17.45
CA ALA A 223 23.12 14.29 -18.86
C ALA A 223 21.77 14.10 -19.55
N GLY A 224 21.06 15.21 -19.76
CA GLY A 224 19.82 15.26 -20.52
C GLY A 224 20.00 14.66 -21.91
N GLY A 225 19.21 13.64 -22.20
CA GLY A 225 19.24 12.91 -23.45
C GLY A 225 18.43 11.64 -23.31
N SER A 226 17.14 11.72 -23.61
CA SER A 226 16.29 10.55 -23.80
C SER A 226 16.99 9.62 -24.80
N THR A 227 17.40 8.43 -24.37
CA THR A 227 17.82 7.34 -25.28
C THR A 227 16.63 6.65 -25.93
N CYS A 228 15.43 7.15 -25.64
CA CYS A 228 14.17 6.50 -25.85
C CYS A 228 13.46 7.14 -27.05
N SER A 229 13.49 6.46 -28.19
CA SER A 229 12.64 6.80 -29.34
C SER A 229 11.24 6.20 -29.13
N GLU A 230 10.20 6.94 -29.50
CA GLU A 230 8.76 6.56 -29.48
C GLU A 230 8.08 6.41 -28.11
N PHE A 231 8.15 7.43 -27.25
CA PHE A 231 7.35 7.52 -26.02
C PHE A 231 6.22 8.54 -26.16
N PHE A 232 5.09 8.28 -25.49
CA PHE A 232 3.93 9.17 -25.49
C PHE A 232 4.24 10.49 -24.79
N ALA A 233 4.97 10.43 -23.67
CA ALA A 233 5.48 11.59 -22.95
C ALA A 233 6.87 11.30 -22.39
N SER A 234 7.69 12.34 -22.25
CA SER A 234 9.02 12.25 -21.67
C SER A 234 9.30 13.42 -20.75
N GLY A 235 10.02 13.16 -19.66
CA GLY A 235 10.52 14.19 -18.76
C GLY A 235 11.76 13.75 -17.99
N ASP A 236 12.23 14.59 -17.08
CA ASP A 236 13.38 14.31 -16.22
C ASP A 236 12.96 13.89 -14.80
N ALA A 237 11.69 14.15 -14.44
CA ALA A 237 11.07 13.66 -13.22
C ALA A 237 9.57 13.41 -13.40
N LEU A 238 9.02 12.53 -12.57
CA LEU A 238 7.59 12.25 -12.44
C LEU A 238 7.18 12.33 -10.98
N LEU A 239 6.08 13.04 -10.73
CA LEU A 239 5.32 12.96 -9.49
C LEU A 239 4.02 12.19 -9.72
N ILE A 240 3.67 11.29 -8.79
CA ILE A 240 2.37 10.61 -8.79
C ILE A 240 1.62 10.96 -7.53
N ASP A 241 0.38 11.40 -7.69
CA ASP A 241 -0.54 11.78 -6.60
C ASP A 241 0.09 12.74 -5.57
N PRO A 242 0.36 14.02 -5.95
CA PRO A 242 0.88 15.03 -5.04
C PRO A 242 -0.17 15.51 -4.02
N GLY A 243 -1.10 14.64 -3.61
CA GLY A 243 -2.16 14.97 -2.68
C GLY A 243 -1.64 15.05 -1.26
N CYS A 244 -1.85 16.21 -0.64
CA CYS A 244 -1.39 16.48 0.70
C CYS A 244 -2.24 17.57 1.36
N SER A 245 -2.24 17.59 2.69
CA SER A 245 -2.87 18.64 3.48
C SER A 245 -2.08 19.94 3.39
N SER A 246 -2.76 21.07 3.59
CA SER A 246 -2.16 22.41 3.57
C SER A 246 -1.00 22.60 4.56
N GLN A 247 -0.92 21.76 5.59
CA GLN A 247 0.13 21.78 6.61
C GLN A 247 1.50 21.40 6.06
N VAL A 248 1.56 20.66 4.94
CA VAL A 248 2.81 20.19 4.33
C VAL A 248 3.06 20.79 2.93
N HIS A 249 2.35 21.88 2.59
CA HIS A 249 2.49 22.55 1.29
C HIS A 249 3.86 23.20 1.09
N ALA A 250 4.51 23.66 2.16
CA ALA A 250 5.85 24.27 2.06
C ALA A 250 6.88 23.22 1.67
N GLU A 251 6.81 22.06 2.31
CA GLU A 251 7.67 20.91 2.07
C GLU A 251 7.44 20.33 0.66
N LEU A 252 6.18 20.25 0.21
CA LEU A 252 5.88 19.90 -1.18
C LEU A 252 6.46 20.93 -2.16
N ALA A 253 6.35 22.23 -1.86
CA ALA A 253 6.93 23.28 -2.70
C ALA A 253 8.45 23.15 -2.81
N ASP A 254 9.14 22.92 -1.68
CA ASP A 254 10.58 22.69 -1.64
C ASP A 254 10.98 21.45 -2.44
N LEU A 255 10.22 20.36 -2.31
CA LEU A 255 10.42 19.16 -3.12
C LEU A 255 10.29 19.47 -4.61
N VAL A 256 9.20 20.10 -5.05
CA VAL A 256 8.97 20.46 -6.46
C VAL A 256 10.05 21.38 -6.99
N ASN A 257 10.47 22.40 -6.21
CA ASN A 257 11.55 23.31 -6.59
C ASN A 257 12.91 22.61 -6.70
N SER A 258 13.10 21.48 -6.02
CA SER A 258 14.32 20.65 -6.12
C SER A 258 14.31 19.67 -7.29
N LEU A 259 13.18 19.50 -7.97
CA LEU A 259 13.04 18.63 -9.14
C LEU A 259 13.48 19.35 -10.41
N PRO A 260 13.92 18.61 -11.45
CA PRO A 260 14.11 19.17 -12.77
C PRO A 260 12.88 19.89 -13.30
N LYS A 261 13.12 20.90 -14.16
CA LYS A 261 12.07 21.69 -14.82
C LYS A 261 11.14 20.84 -15.66
N SER A 262 11.69 19.88 -16.42
CA SER A 262 10.90 18.92 -17.21
C SER A 262 10.22 17.91 -16.29
N LEU A 263 9.06 18.30 -15.76
CA LEU A 263 8.30 17.56 -14.76
C LEU A 263 7.00 17.05 -15.35
N LEU A 264 6.82 15.74 -15.32
CA LEU A 264 5.53 15.11 -15.51
C LEU A 264 4.83 14.93 -14.16
N VAL A 265 3.51 15.05 -14.16
CA VAL A 265 2.67 14.79 -12.98
C VAL A 265 1.59 13.83 -13.42
N LEU A 266 1.43 12.70 -12.74
CA LEU A 266 0.32 11.79 -12.96
C LEU A 266 -0.58 11.79 -11.73
N VAL A 267 -1.89 11.84 -11.94
CA VAL A 267 -2.85 11.57 -10.87
C VAL A 267 -3.67 10.35 -11.19
N THR A 268 -3.69 9.41 -10.24
CA THR A 268 -4.36 8.11 -10.37
C THR A 268 -5.86 8.30 -10.46
N HIS A 269 -6.43 9.20 -9.65
CA HIS A 269 -7.87 9.55 -9.67
C HIS A 269 -8.14 10.89 -8.96
N HIS A 270 -9.40 11.32 -8.95
CA HIS A 270 -9.83 12.67 -8.56
C HIS A 270 -10.04 12.87 -7.05
N HIS A 271 -9.83 11.86 -6.20
CA HIS A 271 -10.07 12.04 -4.77
C HIS A 271 -9.10 13.06 -4.17
N HIS A 272 -9.62 13.79 -3.19
CA HIS A 272 -8.99 15.00 -2.64
C HIS A 272 -7.56 14.76 -2.14
N ASP A 273 -7.34 13.65 -1.46
CA ASP A 273 -6.07 13.24 -0.90
C ASP A 273 -5.03 12.78 -1.93
N HIS A 274 -5.35 12.81 -3.24
CA HIS A 274 -4.44 12.58 -4.37
C HIS A 274 -4.16 13.85 -5.18
N ILE A 275 -5.09 14.81 -5.18
CA ILE A 275 -5.03 15.99 -6.07
C ILE A 275 -4.77 17.32 -5.35
N GLU A 276 -4.86 17.37 -4.02
CA GLU A 276 -4.85 18.65 -3.28
C GLU A 276 -3.57 19.47 -3.45
N GLY A 277 -2.41 18.82 -3.58
CA GLY A 277 -1.15 19.53 -3.81
C GLY A 277 -0.87 19.88 -5.27
N LEU A 278 -1.76 19.54 -6.24
CA LEU A 278 -1.59 19.94 -7.64
C LEU A 278 -1.39 21.46 -7.79
N SER A 279 -2.12 22.26 -7.01
CA SER A 279 -2.01 23.72 -7.03
C SER A 279 -0.63 24.21 -6.56
N VAL A 280 0.02 23.47 -5.66
CA VAL A 280 1.39 23.75 -5.21
C VAL A 280 2.37 23.41 -6.33
N VAL A 281 2.21 22.24 -6.95
CA VAL A 281 3.05 21.79 -8.07
C VAL A 281 2.98 22.81 -9.22
N GLN A 282 1.78 23.20 -9.63
CA GLN A 282 1.57 24.17 -10.72
C GLN A 282 2.20 25.54 -10.42
N ARG A 283 2.11 26.01 -9.17
CA ARG A 283 2.71 27.29 -8.76
C ARG A 283 4.23 27.25 -8.77
N CYS A 284 4.83 26.15 -8.32
CA CYS A 284 6.28 25.98 -8.23
C CYS A 284 6.91 25.63 -9.59
N ASN A 285 6.19 24.85 -10.41
CA ASN A 285 6.58 24.51 -11.77
C ASN A 285 5.41 24.72 -12.74
N PRO A 286 5.24 25.95 -13.28
CA PRO A 286 4.18 26.27 -14.23
C PRO A 286 4.24 25.51 -15.56
N ASP A 287 5.41 24.93 -15.88
CA ASP A 287 5.66 24.17 -17.10
C ASP A 287 5.41 22.66 -16.91
N ALA A 288 5.00 22.23 -15.71
CA ALA A 288 4.70 20.84 -15.43
C ALA A 288 3.50 20.33 -16.25
N VAL A 289 3.61 19.12 -16.78
CA VAL A 289 2.56 18.51 -17.60
C VAL A 289 1.77 17.50 -16.78
N LEU A 290 0.47 17.74 -16.61
CA LEU A 290 -0.45 16.82 -15.95
C LEU A 290 -0.92 15.74 -16.93
N LEU A 291 -0.74 14.48 -16.54
CA LEU A 291 -1.22 13.27 -17.21
C LEU A 291 -2.34 12.66 -16.35
N THR A 292 -3.55 12.55 -16.89
CA THR A 292 -4.63 11.85 -16.18
C THR A 292 -5.74 11.42 -17.13
N HIS A 293 -6.63 10.54 -16.67
CA HIS A 293 -7.81 10.14 -17.42
C HIS A 293 -8.83 11.28 -17.52
N GLN A 294 -9.55 11.38 -18.63
CA GLN A 294 -10.59 12.40 -18.85
C GLN A 294 -11.62 12.43 -17.70
N SER A 295 -12.19 11.29 -17.31
CA SER A 295 -13.17 11.22 -16.21
C SER A 295 -12.61 11.72 -14.88
N THR A 296 -11.31 11.56 -14.66
CA THR A 296 -10.62 12.11 -13.48
C THR A 296 -10.51 13.62 -13.61
N MET A 297 -10.04 14.12 -14.75
CA MET A 297 -9.89 15.55 -15.01
C MET A 297 -11.21 16.32 -14.90
N ASP A 298 -12.33 15.75 -15.38
CA ASP A 298 -13.67 16.35 -15.30
C ASP A 298 -14.11 16.66 -13.86
N ARG A 299 -13.49 16.02 -12.88
CA ARG A 299 -13.76 16.15 -11.45
C ARG A 299 -12.67 16.91 -10.69
N ILE A 300 -11.57 17.26 -11.36
CA ILE A 300 -10.53 18.13 -10.79
C ILE A 300 -10.98 19.58 -10.97
N GLY A 301 -11.20 20.27 -9.85
CA GLY A 301 -11.61 21.67 -9.89
C GLY A 301 -10.50 22.60 -10.39
N LYS A 302 -10.88 23.73 -10.99
CA LYS A 302 -9.94 24.79 -11.41
C LYS A 302 -9.10 25.35 -10.24
N GLY A 303 -9.52 25.15 -8.99
CA GLY A 303 -8.70 25.50 -7.83
C GLY A 303 -7.47 24.61 -7.66
N ASN A 304 -7.49 23.39 -8.21
CA ASN A 304 -6.41 22.41 -8.13
C ASN A 304 -5.47 22.46 -9.34
N TRP A 305 -6.01 22.60 -10.55
CA TRP A 305 -5.23 22.70 -11.79
C TRP A 305 -5.91 23.63 -12.79
N GLN A 306 -5.17 24.60 -13.34
CA GLN A 306 -5.73 25.67 -14.19
C GLN A 306 -5.28 25.67 -15.64
N ILE A 307 -4.19 24.95 -15.96
CA ILE A 307 -3.63 24.89 -17.32
C ILE A 307 -4.11 23.62 -18.03
N ASP A 308 -3.60 23.43 -19.25
CA ASP A 308 -3.85 22.23 -20.03
C ASP A 308 -3.36 20.96 -19.31
N TYR A 309 -3.90 19.84 -19.77
CA TYR A 309 -3.52 18.50 -19.31
C TYR A 309 -3.47 17.59 -20.55
N THR A 310 -2.75 16.49 -20.43
CA THR A 310 -2.71 15.44 -21.45
C THR A 310 -3.54 14.26 -20.97
N SER A 311 -4.57 13.92 -21.74
CA SER A 311 -5.42 12.78 -21.42
C SER A 311 -4.67 11.47 -21.69
N VAL A 312 -4.72 10.55 -20.72
CA VAL A 312 -4.21 9.17 -20.86
C VAL A 312 -5.35 8.17 -20.68
N THR A 313 -5.28 7.07 -21.42
CA THR A 313 -6.35 6.07 -21.56
C THR A 313 -5.91 4.65 -21.21
N GLY A 314 -4.61 4.41 -21.01
CA GLY A 314 -4.01 3.13 -20.71
C GLY A 314 -3.17 2.60 -21.87
N GLY A 315 -1.99 2.07 -21.54
CA GLY A 315 -1.01 1.52 -22.47
C GLY A 315 0.06 2.51 -22.91
N GLU A 316 -0.12 3.82 -22.66
CA GLU A 316 0.86 4.84 -22.98
C GLU A 316 2.18 4.60 -22.25
N LYS A 317 3.28 4.76 -22.98
CA LYS A 317 4.63 4.66 -22.44
C LYS A 317 5.16 6.04 -22.10
N ILE A 318 5.64 6.21 -20.87
CA ILE A 318 6.25 7.43 -20.35
C ILE A 318 7.73 7.15 -20.09
N CYS A 319 8.60 8.08 -20.48
CA CYS A 319 10.03 7.99 -20.22
C CYS A 319 10.45 9.06 -19.21
N ILE A 320 11.12 8.64 -18.13
CA ILE A 320 11.75 9.53 -17.15
C ILE A 320 13.27 9.30 -17.16
N GLY A 321 13.99 10.13 -17.92
CA GLY A 321 15.42 9.92 -18.19
C GLY A 321 15.70 8.60 -18.94
N ASN A 322 16.04 7.57 -18.19
CA ASN A 322 16.32 6.20 -18.67
C ASN A 322 15.33 5.16 -18.11
N GLN A 323 14.29 5.61 -17.41
CA GLN A 323 13.27 4.74 -16.81
C GLN A 323 12.01 4.75 -17.67
N GLU A 324 11.56 3.54 -18.05
CA GLU A 324 10.33 3.32 -18.79
C GLU A 324 9.19 3.03 -17.81
N LEU A 325 8.10 3.77 -17.97
CA LEU A 325 6.84 3.56 -17.26
C LEU A 325 5.73 3.32 -18.26
N GLN A 326 4.75 2.51 -17.89
CA GLN A 326 3.55 2.26 -18.68
C GLN A 326 2.30 2.59 -17.88
N VAL A 327 1.46 3.45 -18.44
CA VAL A 327 0.16 3.80 -17.87
C VAL A 327 -0.76 2.59 -17.94
N VAL A 328 -1.45 2.27 -16.85
CA VAL A 328 -2.37 1.12 -16.78
C VAL A 328 -3.77 1.63 -16.43
N PHE A 329 -4.70 1.60 -17.39
CA PHE A 329 -6.11 1.85 -17.06
C PHE A 329 -6.62 0.78 -16.09
N ALA A 330 -7.18 1.21 -14.96
CA ALA A 330 -7.48 0.38 -13.81
C ALA A 330 -8.83 0.75 -13.17
N PRO A 331 -9.94 0.78 -13.94
CA PRO A 331 -11.23 1.17 -13.39
C PRO A 331 -11.70 0.18 -12.31
N GLY A 332 -12.64 0.65 -11.47
CA GLY A 332 -13.25 -0.15 -10.42
C GLY A 332 -13.36 0.64 -9.12
N HIS A 333 -12.29 1.31 -8.70
CA HIS A 333 -12.34 2.30 -7.63
C HIS A 333 -13.14 3.54 -8.04
N THR A 334 -12.78 4.09 -9.19
CA THR A 334 -13.52 5.11 -9.96
C THR A 334 -13.52 4.71 -11.43
N ASP A 335 -14.30 5.39 -12.27
CA ASP A 335 -14.30 5.17 -13.73
C ASP A 335 -13.08 5.74 -14.47
N GLY A 336 -12.27 6.57 -13.80
CA GLY A 336 -11.05 7.18 -14.35
C GLY A 336 -9.78 6.78 -13.60
N HIS A 337 -9.84 5.71 -12.81
CA HIS A 337 -8.69 5.26 -12.01
C HIS A 337 -7.60 4.67 -12.90
N MET A 338 -6.36 5.09 -12.63
CA MET A 338 -5.16 4.68 -13.33
C MET A 338 -4.13 4.08 -12.37
N GLY A 339 -3.46 3.02 -12.79
CA GLY A 339 -2.20 2.55 -12.24
C GLY A 339 -1.02 2.92 -13.13
N LEU A 340 0.20 2.68 -12.64
CA LEU A 340 1.42 2.91 -13.39
C LEU A 340 2.43 1.79 -13.14
N LEU A 341 2.86 1.10 -14.20
CA LEU A 341 3.88 0.07 -14.14
C LEU A 341 5.25 0.71 -14.42
N HIS A 342 6.15 0.70 -13.45
CA HIS A 342 7.56 0.98 -13.67
C HIS A 342 8.24 -0.27 -14.23
N VAL A 343 8.59 -0.24 -15.51
CA VAL A 343 9.03 -1.42 -16.28
C VAL A 343 10.39 -1.90 -15.79
N ASN A 344 11.33 -0.99 -15.51
CA ASN A 344 12.69 -1.33 -15.10
C ASN A 344 12.75 -2.18 -13.81
N SER A 345 11.90 -1.87 -12.82
CA SER A 345 11.82 -2.62 -11.55
C SER A 345 10.62 -3.57 -11.46
N ASN A 346 9.86 -3.73 -12.56
CA ASN A 346 8.60 -4.47 -12.61
C ASN A 346 7.66 -4.14 -11.43
N THR A 347 7.51 -2.86 -11.11
CA THR A 347 6.77 -2.39 -9.93
C THR A 347 5.50 -1.69 -10.34
N LEU A 348 4.37 -2.07 -9.72
CA LEU A 348 3.08 -1.51 -10.06
C LEU A 348 2.59 -0.56 -8.97
N VAL A 349 2.43 0.71 -9.34
CA VAL A 349 1.68 1.68 -8.56
C VAL A 349 0.19 1.42 -8.79
N VAL A 350 -0.51 0.98 -7.74
CA VAL A 350 -1.91 0.51 -7.82
C VAL A 350 -2.94 1.57 -7.43
N GLY A 351 -2.50 2.77 -7.05
CA GLY A 351 -3.40 3.81 -6.56
C GLY A 351 -4.19 3.32 -5.33
N ASP A 352 -5.48 3.62 -5.33
CA ASP A 352 -6.47 3.13 -4.36
C ASP A 352 -7.14 1.80 -4.70
N HIS A 353 -6.69 1.08 -5.73
CA HIS A 353 -7.23 -0.24 -6.05
C HIS A 353 -7.00 -1.25 -4.90
N CYS A 354 -5.83 -1.15 -4.26
CA CYS A 354 -5.47 -1.83 -3.03
C CYS A 354 -4.82 -0.85 -2.05
N VAL A 355 -4.95 -1.13 -0.76
CA VAL A 355 -4.32 -0.35 0.32
C VAL A 355 -3.56 -1.29 1.26
N GLY A 356 -2.56 -0.77 1.97
CA GLY A 356 -1.68 -1.56 2.82
C GLY A 356 -2.34 -2.18 4.06
N HIS A 357 -3.54 -1.73 4.42
CA HIS A 357 -4.31 -2.22 5.56
C HIS A 357 -5.82 -2.11 5.30
N GLY A 358 -6.56 -3.16 5.65
CA GLY A 358 -8.01 -3.21 5.44
C GLY A 358 -8.38 -3.46 3.97
N SER A 359 -9.41 -2.77 3.48
CA SER A 359 -9.92 -2.91 2.12
C SER A 359 -10.19 -1.55 1.50
N ALA A 360 -9.84 -1.38 0.23
CA ALA A 360 -10.20 -0.21 -0.57
C ALA A 360 -11.72 -0.03 -0.66
N THR A 361 -12.18 1.22 -0.69
CA THR A 361 -13.59 1.58 -0.82
C THR A 361 -13.84 2.03 -2.24
N LEU A 362 -14.77 1.43 -2.98
CA LEU A 362 -15.08 1.88 -4.34
C LEU A 362 -16.09 3.04 -4.33
N ASP A 363 -15.83 4.06 -5.12
CA ASP A 363 -16.66 5.25 -5.23
C ASP A 363 -17.80 5.04 -6.24
N SER A 364 -18.87 4.42 -5.77
CA SER A 364 -20.05 4.13 -6.58
C SER A 364 -20.73 5.38 -7.18
N ARG A 365 -20.43 6.59 -6.69
CA ARG A 365 -21.00 7.84 -7.22
C ARG A 365 -20.24 8.32 -8.44
N ASN A 366 -18.97 7.92 -8.59
CA ASN A 366 -18.08 8.31 -9.65
C ASN A 366 -17.59 7.08 -10.45
N GLY A 367 -18.53 6.17 -10.72
CA GLY A 367 -18.35 5.03 -11.63
C GLY A 367 -17.63 3.81 -11.05
N GLY A 368 -17.25 3.84 -9.77
CA GLY A 368 -16.70 2.67 -9.09
C GLY A 368 -17.68 1.51 -9.08
N ASN A 369 -17.23 0.31 -9.45
CA ASN A 369 -18.06 -0.89 -9.56
C ASN A 369 -17.23 -2.18 -9.40
N MET A 370 -17.89 -3.27 -8.98
CA MET A 370 -17.18 -4.53 -8.71
C MET A 370 -16.75 -5.25 -9.98
N LYS A 371 -17.49 -5.13 -11.10
CA LYS A 371 -17.13 -5.80 -12.36
C LYS A 371 -15.73 -5.35 -12.81
N ASP A 372 -15.55 -4.05 -12.94
CA ASP A 372 -14.28 -3.45 -13.35
C ASP A 372 -13.20 -3.70 -12.29
N TYR A 373 -13.55 -3.67 -11.00
CA TYR A 373 -12.63 -4.01 -9.93
C TYR A 373 -12.06 -5.44 -10.06
N PHE A 374 -12.91 -6.43 -10.33
CA PHE A 374 -12.49 -7.80 -10.57
C PHE A 374 -11.59 -7.88 -11.82
N GLU A 375 -12.03 -7.30 -12.95
CA GLU A 375 -11.27 -7.28 -14.21
C GLU A 375 -9.88 -6.63 -14.05
N THR A 376 -9.81 -5.47 -13.40
CA THR A 376 -8.55 -4.77 -13.08
C THR A 376 -7.65 -5.61 -12.17
N THR A 377 -8.22 -6.32 -11.19
CA THR A 377 -7.41 -7.18 -10.31
C THR A 377 -6.78 -8.34 -11.06
N TYR A 378 -7.52 -8.98 -12.00
CA TYR A 378 -6.95 -10.00 -12.87
C TYR A 378 -5.86 -9.45 -13.78
N LYS A 379 -6.10 -8.28 -14.38
CA LYS A 379 -5.10 -7.57 -15.18
C LYS A 379 -3.81 -7.32 -14.39
N PHE A 380 -3.91 -6.89 -13.13
CA PHE A 380 -2.73 -6.69 -12.27
C PHE A 380 -2.00 -7.99 -11.95
N MET A 381 -2.71 -9.11 -11.78
CA MET A 381 -2.07 -10.43 -11.62
C MET A 381 -1.38 -10.89 -12.91
N ASP A 382 -1.98 -10.64 -14.07
CA ASP A 382 -1.40 -10.99 -15.37
C ASP A 382 -0.12 -10.18 -15.66
N LEU A 383 -0.01 -8.94 -15.17
CA LEU A 383 1.22 -8.16 -15.21
C LEU A 383 2.36 -8.77 -14.37
N SER A 384 2.03 -9.64 -13.40
CA SER A 384 3.01 -10.31 -12.51
C SER A 384 4.05 -9.35 -11.92
N PRO A 385 3.63 -8.25 -11.26
CA PRO A 385 4.56 -7.27 -10.70
C PRO A 385 5.39 -7.88 -9.58
N HIS A 386 6.58 -7.35 -9.36
CA HIS A 386 7.46 -7.71 -8.25
C HIS A 386 7.11 -6.99 -6.95
N VAL A 387 6.55 -5.78 -7.04
CA VAL A 387 6.14 -4.97 -5.89
C VAL A 387 4.85 -4.23 -6.24
N LEU A 388 3.94 -4.11 -5.28
CA LEU A 388 2.80 -3.18 -5.37
C LEU A 388 3.06 -1.96 -4.49
N ILE A 389 2.81 -0.78 -5.04
CA ILE A 389 2.84 0.50 -4.33
C ILE A 389 1.40 1.00 -4.22
N PRO A 390 0.73 0.79 -3.06
CA PRO A 390 -0.54 1.46 -2.77
C PRO A 390 -0.30 2.93 -2.42
N MET A 391 -1.33 3.76 -2.57
CA MET A 391 -1.27 5.16 -2.13
C MET A 391 -1.45 5.32 -0.63
N HIS A 392 -1.89 4.28 0.06
CA HIS A 392 -2.05 4.28 1.51
C HIS A 392 -1.38 3.06 2.12
N GLY A 393 -0.45 3.31 3.05
CA GLY A 393 0.33 2.28 3.72
C GLY A 393 1.63 1.90 3.01
N ARG A 394 2.26 0.83 3.50
CA ARG A 394 3.56 0.34 3.01
C ARG A 394 3.42 -0.33 1.64
N ILE A 395 4.54 -0.41 0.92
CA ILE A 395 4.65 -1.27 -0.25
C ILE A 395 4.36 -2.72 0.11
N ASN A 396 3.91 -3.50 -0.87
CA ASN A 396 3.69 -4.92 -0.74
C ASN A 396 4.69 -5.72 -1.59
N LEU A 397 5.40 -6.65 -0.94
CA LEU A 397 6.40 -7.51 -1.57
C LEU A 397 5.84 -8.88 -2.00
N TRP A 398 4.53 -9.10 -1.88
CA TRP A 398 3.85 -10.34 -2.27
C TRP A 398 2.59 -10.03 -3.09
N PRO A 399 2.77 -9.49 -4.31
CA PRO A 399 1.66 -8.95 -5.10
C PRO A 399 0.53 -9.94 -5.35
N LYS A 400 0.84 -11.19 -5.70
CA LYS A 400 -0.18 -12.24 -5.86
C LYS A 400 -0.95 -12.41 -4.56
N TYR A 401 -0.27 -12.56 -3.44
CA TYR A 401 -0.91 -12.77 -2.15
C TYR A 401 -1.89 -11.63 -1.81
N MET A 402 -1.48 -10.38 -2.00
CA MET A 402 -2.34 -9.21 -1.76
C MET A 402 -3.55 -9.21 -2.69
N LEU A 403 -3.34 -9.32 -4.02
CA LEU A 403 -4.41 -9.25 -5.02
C LEU A 403 -5.43 -10.39 -4.84
N CYS A 404 -4.95 -11.62 -4.63
CA CYS A 404 -5.82 -12.77 -4.34
C CYS A 404 -6.57 -12.58 -3.02
N GLY A 405 -5.92 -12.01 -1.99
CA GLY A 405 -6.57 -11.65 -0.73
C GLY A 405 -7.76 -10.71 -0.93
N TYR A 406 -7.60 -9.69 -1.78
CA TYR A 406 -8.68 -8.78 -2.15
C TYR A 406 -9.81 -9.48 -2.90
N LEU A 407 -9.50 -10.30 -3.91
CA LEU A 407 -10.50 -11.08 -4.64
C LEU A 407 -11.33 -11.98 -3.72
N ARG A 408 -10.65 -12.74 -2.84
CA ARG A 408 -11.32 -13.59 -1.84
C ARG A 408 -12.22 -12.77 -0.91
N ASN A 409 -11.73 -11.63 -0.41
CA ASN A 409 -12.53 -10.77 0.46
C ASN A 409 -13.82 -10.28 -0.25
N ARG A 410 -13.73 -9.88 -1.52
CA ARG A 410 -14.90 -9.47 -2.31
C ARG A 410 -15.86 -10.63 -2.56
N ARG A 411 -15.36 -11.81 -2.91
CA ARG A 411 -16.19 -13.01 -3.14
C ARG A 411 -16.86 -13.50 -1.86
N ALA A 412 -16.15 -13.48 -0.73
CA ALA A 412 -16.73 -13.81 0.57
C ALA A 412 -17.86 -12.83 0.94
N ARG A 413 -17.70 -11.54 0.63
CA ARG A 413 -18.76 -10.56 0.81
C ARG A 413 -19.98 -10.85 -0.06
N GLU A 414 -19.78 -11.20 -1.33
CA GLU A 414 -20.86 -11.61 -2.23
C GLU A 414 -21.60 -12.85 -1.72
N ALA A 415 -20.88 -13.86 -1.25
CA ALA A 415 -21.47 -15.06 -0.67
C ALA A 415 -22.32 -14.74 0.58
N SER A 416 -21.84 -13.86 1.47
CA SER A 416 -22.59 -13.43 2.64
C SER A 416 -23.86 -12.63 2.29
N ILE A 417 -23.79 -11.80 1.25
CA ILE A 417 -24.94 -11.05 0.73
C ILE A 417 -25.98 -12.01 0.11
N LEU A 418 -25.55 -12.94 -0.74
CA LEU A 418 -26.43 -13.95 -1.33
C LEU A 418 -27.12 -14.77 -0.25
N GLN A 419 -26.37 -15.28 0.72
CA GLN A 419 -26.92 -16.03 1.85
C GLN A 419 -27.95 -15.21 2.64
N SER A 420 -27.73 -13.90 2.81
CA SER A 420 -28.70 -13.03 3.47
C SER A 420 -30.02 -12.91 2.68
N ILE A 421 -29.93 -12.82 1.35
CA ILE A 421 -31.07 -12.74 0.43
C ILE A 421 -31.83 -14.06 0.40
N GLU A 422 -31.15 -15.20 0.27
CA GLU A 422 -31.72 -16.55 0.31
C GLU A 422 -32.47 -16.80 1.63
N ASN A 423 -31.96 -16.24 2.73
CA ASN A 423 -32.62 -16.24 4.04
C ASN A 423 -33.70 -15.14 4.19
N GLY A 424 -34.26 -14.66 3.07
CA GLY A 424 -35.42 -13.77 3.02
C GLY A 424 -35.13 -12.27 3.20
N ALA A 425 -33.87 -11.80 3.09
CA ALA A 425 -33.62 -10.36 3.05
C ALA A 425 -34.10 -9.76 1.73
N GLN A 426 -34.92 -8.70 1.80
CA GLN A 426 -35.54 -8.09 0.62
C GLN A 426 -35.10 -6.63 0.42
N THR A 427 -34.70 -5.94 1.49
CA THR A 427 -34.27 -4.53 1.43
C THR A 427 -32.78 -4.37 1.71
N LEU A 428 -32.21 -3.22 1.33
CA LEU A 428 -30.83 -2.86 1.65
C LEU A 428 -30.56 -2.89 3.16
N PHE A 429 -31.54 -2.45 3.97
CA PHE A 429 -31.42 -2.49 5.42
C PHE A 429 -31.35 -3.93 5.94
N ASP A 430 -32.19 -4.84 5.42
CA ASP A 430 -32.19 -6.24 5.82
C ASP A 430 -30.83 -6.90 5.50
N ILE A 431 -30.31 -6.68 4.29
CA ILE A 431 -29.02 -7.23 3.86
C ILE A 431 -27.89 -6.68 4.73
N VAL A 432 -27.81 -5.35 4.92
CA VAL A 432 -26.76 -4.74 5.75
C VAL A 432 -26.84 -5.25 7.19
N SER A 433 -28.05 -5.31 7.77
CA SER A 433 -28.22 -5.73 9.17
C SER A 433 -27.85 -7.18 9.44
N LYS A 434 -27.98 -8.06 8.45
CA LYS A 434 -27.54 -9.46 8.51
C LYS A 434 -26.04 -9.61 8.19
N THR A 435 -25.58 -8.99 7.10
CA THR A 435 -24.19 -9.15 6.58
C THR A 435 -23.15 -8.42 7.43
N TYR A 436 -23.55 -7.39 8.18
CA TYR A 436 -22.69 -6.57 9.04
C TYR A 436 -23.21 -6.54 10.48
N SER A 437 -23.85 -7.62 10.94
CA SER A 437 -24.47 -7.70 12.28
C SER A 437 -23.47 -7.52 13.42
N ASP A 438 -22.22 -7.92 13.20
CA ASP A 438 -21.09 -7.83 14.14
C ASP A 438 -20.33 -6.49 14.06
N VAL A 439 -20.65 -5.65 13.07
CA VAL A 439 -20.03 -4.34 12.88
C VAL A 439 -20.86 -3.27 13.60
N ASP A 440 -20.17 -2.33 14.29
CA ASP A 440 -20.80 -1.17 14.91
C ASP A 440 -21.71 -0.45 13.91
N ARG A 441 -22.98 -0.26 14.29
CA ARG A 441 -24.02 0.31 13.45
C ARG A 441 -23.66 1.68 12.87
N LYS A 442 -22.74 2.44 13.47
CA LYS A 442 -22.25 3.70 12.87
C LYS A 442 -21.61 3.51 11.49
N PHE A 443 -21.05 2.32 11.22
CA PHE A 443 -20.42 1.97 9.95
C PHE A 443 -21.38 1.34 8.94
N TRP A 444 -22.67 1.17 9.29
CA TRP A 444 -23.65 0.59 8.38
C TRP A 444 -23.96 1.50 7.18
N ILE A 445 -23.77 2.82 7.29
CA ILE A 445 -23.91 3.73 6.15
C ILE A 445 -22.84 3.44 5.08
N PRO A 446 -21.51 3.44 5.39
CA PRO A 446 -20.49 2.96 4.46
C PRO A 446 -20.76 1.55 3.92
N ALA A 447 -21.15 0.61 4.81
CA ALA A 447 -21.47 -0.75 4.41
C ALA A 447 -22.59 -0.83 3.37
N SER A 448 -23.60 0.05 3.48
CA SER A 448 -24.72 0.10 2.54
C SER A 448 -24.28 0.41 1.10
N PHE A 449 -23.28 1.26 0.91
CA PHE A 449 -22.72 1.52 -0.42
C PHE A 449 -21.99 0.29 -0.95
N ASN A 450 -21.24 -0.40 -0.09
CA ASN A 450 -20.55 -1.63 -0.47
C ASN A 450 -21.52 -2.77 -0.83
N VAL A 451 -22.62 -2.93 -0.09
CA VAL A 451 -23.67 -3.91 -0.43
C VAL A 451 -24.26 -3.62 -1.80
N ARG A 452 -24.57 -2.36 -2.12
CA ARG A 452 -25.12 -1.98 -3.42
C ARG A 452 -24.20 -2.38 -4.57
N LEU A 453 -22.90 -2.08 -4.46
CA LEU A 453 -21.88 -2.47 -5.45
C LEU A 453 -21.86 -3.97 -5.71
N HIS A 454 -21.96 -4.79 -4.66
CA HIS A 454 -21.98 -6.25 -4.79
C HIS A 454 -23.31 -6.77 -5.34
N VAL A 455 -24.45 -6.22 -4.92
CA VAL A 455 -25.77 -6.61 -5.47
C VAL A 455 -25.85 -6.28 -6.97
N ASP A 456 -25.35 -5.12 -7.39
CA ASP A 456 -25.32 -4.73 -8.81
C ASP A 456 -24.45 -5.70 -9.64
N HIS A 457 -23.32 -6.15 -9.10
CA HIS A 457 -22.45 -7.14 -9.75
C HIS A 457 -23.05 -8.55 -9.77
N LEU A 458 -23.65 -9.01 -8.67
CA LEU A 458 -24.39 -10.26 -8.63
C LEU A 458 -25.56 -10.26 -9.64
N ASN A 459 -26.23 -9.13 -9.79
CA ASN A 459 -27.28 -8.95 -10.78
C ASN A 459 -26.74 -9.04 -12.22
N SER A 460 -25.60 -8.38 -12.52
CA SER A 460 -25.01 -8.42 -13.86
C SER A 460 -24.52 -9.82 -14.25
N LEU A 461 -24.18 -10.66 -13.26
CA LEU A 461 -23.86 -12.07 -13.44
C LEU A 461 -25.07 -13.01 -13.41
N HIS A 462 -26.30 -12.48 -13.27
CA HIS A 462 -27.52 -13.27 -13.10
C HIS A 462 -27.47 -14.27 -11.93
N LYS A 463 -26.79 -13.90 -10.84
CA LYS A 463 -26.61 -14.73 -9.63
C LYS A 463 -27.59 -14.45 -8.50
N LEU A 464 -28.40 -13.39 -8.61
CA LEU A 464 -29.42 -13.11 -7.59
C LEU A 464 -30.55 -14.17 -7.65
N PRO A 465 -31.15 -14.56 -6.51
CA PRO A 465 -32.31 -15.44 -6.48
C PRO A 465 -33.48 -14.91 -7.34
N LYS A 466 -34.21 -15.81 -8.01
CA LYS A 466 -35.26 -15.43 -8.98
C LYS A 466 -36.43 -14.65 -8.34
N ASP A 467 -36.68 -14.88 -7.07
CA ASP A 467 -37.72 -14.27 -6.25
C ASP A 467 -37.28 -12.96 -5.58
N PHE A 468 -36.01 -12.58 -5.70
CA PHE A 468 -35.51 -11.30 -5.19
C PHE A 468 -35.93 -10.14 -6.09
N SER A 469 -36.73 -9.21 -5.57
CA SER A 469 -37.14 -8.01 -6.30
C SER A 469 -36.07 -6.93 -6.26
N LEU A 470 -35.35 -6.76 -7.37
CA LEU A 470 -34.36 -5.69 -7.52
C LEU A 470 -34.99 -4.29 -7.44
N GLU A 471 -36.25 -4.15 -7.85
CA GLU A 471 -37.01 -2.90 -7.73
C GLU A 471 -37.22 -2.52 -6.27
N ASN A 472 -37.74 -3.44 -5.45
CA ASN A 472 -37.91 -3.23 -4.01
C ASN A 472 -36.58 -2.92 -3.31
N PHE A 473 -35.51 -3.64 -3.66
CA PHE A 473 -34.17 -3.35 -3.15
C PHE A 473 -33.74 -1.90 -3.48
N LYS A 474 -33.90 -1.47 -4.74
CA LYS A 474 -33.55 -0.11 -5.18
C LYS A 474 -34.38 0.96 -4.50
N GLU A 475 -35.70 0.75 -4.34
CA GLU A 475 -36.58 1.67 -3.62
C GLU A 475 -36.20 1.82 -2.15
N SER A 476 -35.69 0.75 -1.53
CA SER A 476 -35.23 0.76 -0.13
C SER A 476 -33.90 1.48 0.11
N CYS A 477 -33.19 1.90 -0.94
CA CYS A 477 -31.93 2.62 -0.84
C CYS A 477 -32.12 4.09 -0.41
N GLY A 478 -31.00 4.80 -0.19
CA GLY A 478 -31.02 6.25 0.05
C GLY A 478 -31.78 6.62 1.33
N VAL A 479 -32.80 7.47 1.20
CA VAL A 479 -33.55 8.01 2.36
C VAL A 479 -34.26 6.93 3.17
N HIS A 480 -34.79 5.88 2.52
CA HIS A 480 -35.46 4.77 3.22
C HIS A 480 -34.48 4.00 4.11
N PHE A 481 -33.30 3.71 3.58
CA PHE A 481 -32.22 3.11 4.35
C PHE A 481 -31.81 3.99 5.53
N ILE A 482 -31.57 5.29 5.30
CA ILE A 482 -31.14 6.23 6.34
C ILE A 482 -32.17 6.28 7.48
N PHE A 483 -33.47 6.31 7.16
CA PHE A 483 -34.53 6.32 8.16
C PHE A 483 -34.51 5.05 9.02
N ARG A 484 -34.50 3.86 8.40
CA ARG A 484 -34.46 2.57 9.13
C ARG A 484 -33.19 2.43 9.96
N TRP A 485 -32.06 2.85 9.39
CA TRP A 485 -30.77 2.89 10.08
C TRP A 485 -30.80 3.80 11.30
N ALA A 486 -31.34 5.02 11.19
CA ALA A 486 -31.41 5.96 12.31
C ALA A 486 -32.23 5.39 13.47
N VAL A 487 -33.39 4.78 13.17
CA VAL A 487 -34.23 4.09 14.15
C VAL A 487 -33.43 2.98 14.84
N ALA A 488 -32.78 2.10 14.08
CA ALA A 488 -31.99 1.01 14.63
C ALA A 488 -30.79 1.51 15.47
N TYR A 489 -30.11 2.56 15.03
CA TYR A 489 -28.95 3.14 15.71
C TYR A 489 -29.32 3.74 17.07
N VAL A 490 -30.45 4.47 17.14
CA VAL A 490 -30.97 5.02 18.40
C VAL A 490 -31.39 3.91 19.36
N HIS A 491 -32.06 2.86 18.86
CA HIS A 491 -32.46 1.71 19.68
C HIS A 491 -31.25 0.99 20.30
N SER A 492 -30.16 0.80 19.56
CA SER A 492 -28.94 0.16 20.11
C SER A 492 -28.23 0.96 21.20
N ARG A 493 -28.47 2.28 21.28
CA ARG A 493 -27.82 3.18 22.23
C ARG A 493 -28.68 3.52 23.43
N SER A 494 -29.95 3.18 23.39
CA SER A 494 -30.88 3.41 24.49
C SER A 494 -30.76 2.25 25.49
N SER A 495 -30.45 2.54 26.75
CA SER A 495 -30.53 1.53 27.82
C SER A 495 -31.96 0.93 27.84
N PRO A 496 -32.12 -0.36 28.19
CA PRO A 496 -33.45 -1.00 28.28
C PRO A 496 -34.44 -0.20 29.15
N ALA A 497 -33.94 0.52 30.16
CA ALA A 497 -34.71 1.38 31.06
C ALA A 497 -35.34 2.62 30.37
N ILE A 498 -34.70 3.18 29.33
CA ILE A 498 -35.19 4.38 28.62
C ILE A 498 -36.27 4.00 27.59
N LEU A 499 -36.15 2.80 27.01
CA LEU A 499 -37.17 2.22 26.13
C LEU A 499 -38.44 1.83 26.89
N ALA A 500 -38.32 1.33 28.12
CA ALA A 500 -39.46 1.06 28.99
C ALA A 500 -40.21 2.36 29.38
N ALA A 501 -39.48 3.44 29.69
CA ALA A 501 -40.08 4.73 30.06
C ALA A 501 -40.83 5.41 28.89
N SER A 502 -40.32 5.26 27.66
CA SER A 502 -40.96 5.81 26.44
C SER A 502 -42.17 4.98 25.98
N ALA A 503 -42.16 3.65 26.17
CA ALA A 503 -43.33 2.80 25.94
C ALA A 503 -44.47 3.07 26.94
N LEU A 504 -44.13 3.33 28.22
CA LEU A 504 -45.10 3.74 29.24
C LEU A 504 -45.70 5.14 28.97
N ALA A 505 -44.90 6.09 28.50
CA ALA A 505 -45.37 7.43 28.13
C ALA A 505 -46.25 7.42 26.86
N GLY A 506 -45.88 6.63 25.85
CA GLY A 506 -46.67 6.45 24.62
C GLY A 506 -47.98 5.69 24.85
N GLY A 507 -47.97 4.67 25.73
CA GLY A 507 -49.16 3.93 26.13
C GLY A 507 -50.17 4.77 26.92
N LEU A 508 -49.71 5.67 27.80
CA LEU A 508 -50.60 6.61 28.51
C LEU A 508 -51.19 7.68 27.58
N ALA A 509 -50.45 8.15 26.57
CA ALA A 509 -50.94 9.13 25.62
C ALA A 509 -52.06 8.57 24.72
N ILE A 510 -51.94 7.31 24.28
CA ILE A 510 -52.97 6.64 23.48
C ILE A 510 -54.21 6.28 24.34
N ALA A 511 -54.03 5.89 25.59
CA ALA A 511 -55.13 5.62 26.51
C ALA A 511 -55.92 6.89 26.92
N CYS A 512 -55.25 8.04 27.01
CA CYS A 512 -55.92 9.34 27.24
C CYS A 512 -56.66 9.87 26.00
N ALA A 513 -56.18 9.58 24.79
CA ALA A 513 -56.86 9.96 23.55
C ALA A 513 -58.14 9.14 23.28
N LEU A 514 -58.19 7.88 23.73
CA LEU A 514 -59.35 6.99 23.54
C LEU A 514 -60.46 7.13 24.60
N ARG A 515 -60.30 7.97 25.62
CA ARG A 515 -61.33 8.30 26.63
C ARG A 515 -62.08 9.62 26.37
N ARG A 516 -61.80 10.30 25.26
CA ARG A 516 -62.56 11.45 24.77
C ARG A 516 -63.12 11.13 23.39
N ASN A 517 -64.13 10.28 23.35
CA ASN A 517 -65.20 10.25 22.37
C ASN A 517 -66.42 9.57 23.01
#